data_AF-A0A1B8WKD7-F1
#
_entry.id   AF-A0A1B8WKD7-F1
#
_cell.length_a   1.000
_cell.length_b   1.000
_cell.length_c   1.000
_cell.angle_alpha   90.00
_cell.angle_beta   90.00
_cell.angle_gamma   90.00
#
_symmetry.space_group_name_H-M   'P 1'
#
loop_
_entity.id
_entity.type
_entity.pdbx_description
1 polymer ?
#
loop_
_entity_poly.entity_id
_entity_poly.type
_entity_poly.pdbx_seq_one_letter_code
_entity_poly.pdbx_strand_id
1 'polypeptide(L)' 'MVVKKGLPDDVSTVLKQLVMNGHFSMAGRVLLTYCRRTYDVDEETAARWTVVYFQREFPQQLQKYRKRLAGA' A
#
# COMPACT_ATOMS: atom_id res chain seq x y z
N MET A 1 -19.70 12.52 12.56
CA MET A 1 -18.29 12.82 12.21
C MET A 1 -17.68 11.56 11.62
N VAL A 2 -17.39 11.53 10.33
CA VAL A 2 -16.64 10.42 9.72
C VAL A 2 -15.20 10.59 10.16
N VAL A 3 -14.83 9.93 11.27
CA VAL A 3 -13.44 9.84 11.70
C VAL A 3 -12.69 9.21 10.53
N LYS A 4 -11.82 9.96 9.87
CA LYS A 4 -10.84 9.39 8.95
C LYS A 4 -9.95 8.48 9.79
N LYS A 5 -10.38 7.23 10.02
CA LYS A 5 -9.51 6.16 10.49
C LYS A 5 -8.52 5.92 9.36
N GLY A 6 -7.42 6.66 9.39
CA GLY A 6 -6.24 6.28 8.65
C GLY A 6 -5.79 4.88 9.06
N LEU A 7 -4.84 4.31 8.32
CA LEU A 7 -4.17 3.10 8.78
C LEU A 7 -3.62 3.33 10.19
N PRO A 8 -3.64 2.32 11.08
CA PRO A 8 -2.95 2.39 12.36
C PRO A 8 -1.49 2.80 12.15
N ASP A 9 -0.95 3.59 13.08
CA ASP A 9 0.40 4.17 12.95
C ASP A 9 1.48 3.10 12.73
N ASP A 10 1.34 1.94 13.37
CA ASP A 10 2.24 0.80 13.20
C ASP A 10 2.23 0.27 11.77
N VAL A 11 1.04 0.11 11.18
CA VAL A 11 0.87 -0.37 9.80
C VAL A 11 1.42 0.68 8.82
N SER A 12 1.11 1.96 9.06
CA SER A 12 1.65 3.06 8.27
C SER A 12 3.19 3.10 8.30
N THR A 13 3.78 2.92 9.48
CA THR A 13 5.23 2.89 9.68
C THR A 13 5.89 1.73 8.94
N VAL A 14 5.35 0.52 9.05
CA VAL A 14 5.85 -0.66 8.32
C VAL A 14 5.79 -0.44 6.81
N LEU A 15 4.67 0.07 6.29
CA LEU A 15 4.51 0.35 4.85
C LEU A 15 5.54 1.39 4.38
N LYS A 16 5.74 2.45 5.17
CA LYS A 16 6.74 3.49 4.86
C LYS A 16 8.15 2.90 4.81
N GLN A 17 8.54 2.08 5.79
CA GLN A 17 9.86 1.44 5.79
C GLN A 17 10.04 0.50 4.59
N LEU A 18 9.04 -0.32 4.26
CA LEU A 18 9.11 -1.20 3.09
C LEU A 18 9.25 -0.40 1.79
N VAL A 19 8.47 0.67 1.62
CA VAL A 19 8.54 1.53 0.43
C VAL A 19 9.88 2.25 0.32
N MET A 20 10.38 2.81 1.43
CA MET A 20 11.66 3.53 1.43
C MET A 20 12.84 2.62 1.10
N ASN A 21 12.77 1.34 1.48
CA ASN A 21 13.75 0.32 1.11
C ASN A 21 13.51 -0.31 -0.27
N GLY A 22 12.47 0.13 -1.00
CA GLY A 22 12.16 -0.35 -2.35
C GLY A 22 11.38 -1.67 -2.41
N HIS A 23 10.94 -2.22 -1.28
CA HIS A 23 10.16 -3.46 -1.18
C HIS A 23 8.66 -3.25 -1.47
N PHE A 24 8.34 -2.68 -2.63
CA PHE A 24 6.96 -2.36 -3.03
C PHE A 24 6.04 -3.57 -3.09
N SER A 25 6.49 -4.70 -3.60
CA SER A 25 5.68 -5.93 -3.67
C SER A 25 5.32 -6.43 -2.28
N MET A 26 6.24 -6.32 -1.32
CA MET A 26 6.00 -6.70 0.08
C MET A 26 5.03 -5.70 0.75
N ALA A 27 5.23 -4.40 0.56
CA ALA A 27 4.32 -3.38 1.05
C ALA A 27 2.89 -3.58 0.51
N GLY A 28 2.77 -3.92 -0.78
CA GLY A 28 1.51 -4.28 -1.42
C GLY A 28 0.82 -5.47 -0.75
N ARG A 29 1.55 -6.55 -0.48
CA ARG A 29 1.01 -7.74 0.20
C ARG A 29 0.55 -7.43 1.62
N VAL A 30 1.34 -6.67 2.39
CA VAL A 30 1.00 -6.29 3.76
C VAL A 30 -0.31 -5.49 3.78
N LEU A 31 -0.43 -4.47 2.92
CA LEU A 31 -1.64 -3.66 2.87
C LEU A 31 -2.85 -4.45 2.35
N LEU A 32 -2.68 -5.29 1.32
CA LEU A 32 -3.74 -6.16 0.80
C LEU A 32 -4.28 -7.09 1.89
N THR A 33 -3.39 -7.78 2.61
CA THR A 33 -3.77 -8.67 3.72
C THR A 33 -4.43 -7.91 4.86
N TYR A 34 -3.91 -6.72 5.21
CA TYR A 34 -4.53 -5.87 6.22
C TYR A 34 -5.95 -5.47 5.83
N CYS A 35 -6.15 -5.03 4.59
CA CYS A 35 -7.46 -4.63 4.09
C CYS A 35 -8.47 -5.78 4.15
N ARG A 36 -8.08 -6.96 3.67
CA ARG A 36 -8.94 -8.15 3.71
C ARG A 36 -9.29 -8.59 5.13
N ARG A 37 -8.32 -8.62 6.05
CA ARG A 37 -8.55 -9.08 7.43
C ARG A 37 -9.31 -8.09 8.29
N THR A 38 -9.10 -6.79 8.08
CA THR A 38 -9.65 -5.74 8.94
C THR A 38 -11.02 -5.29 8.48
N TYR A 39 -11.22 -5.21 7.16
CA TYR A 39 -12.46 -4.69 6.57
C TYR A 39 -13.33 -5.77 5.94
N ASP A 40 -12.91 -7.04 5.97
CA ASP A 40 -13.64 -8.19 5.42
C ASP A 40 -14.10 -7.98 3.96
N VAL A 41 -13.23 -7.36 3.17
CA VAL A 41 -13.48 -7.08 1.75
C VAL A 41 -12.89 -8.15 0.84
N ASP A 42 -13.47 -8.29 -0.34
CA ASP A 42 -12.96 -9.17 -1.38
C ASP A 42 -11.57 -8.72 -1.88
N GLU A 43 -10.91 -9.62 -2.60
CA GLU A 43 -9.55 -9.41 -3.09
C GLU A 43 -9.45 -8.27 -4.12
N GLU A 44 -10.44 -8.10 -4.98
CA GLU A 44 -10.46 -7.04 -6.00
C GLU A 44 -10.58 -5.67 -5.33
N THR A 45 -11.50 -5.53 -4.38
CA THR A 45 -11.69 -4.32 -3.57
C THR A 45 -10.42 -3.99 -2.78
N ALA A 46 -9.83 -4.97 -2.11
CA ALA A 46 -8.58 -4.78 -1.36
C ALA A 46 -7.42 -4.37 -2.28
N ALA A 47 -7.31 -4.97 -3.47
CA ALA A 47 -6.28 -4.64 -4.46
C ALA A 47 -6.45 -3.20 -4.96
N ARG A 48 -7.68 -2.80 -5.30
CA ARG A 48 -7.99 -1.42 -5.71
C ARG A 48 -7.60 -0.42 -4.63
N TRP A 49 -7.96 -0.67 -3.36
CA TRP A 49 -7.60 0.21 -2.24
C TRP A 49 -6.09 0.31 -2.05
N THR A 50 -5.39 -0.81 -2.17
CA THR A 50 -3.92 -0.88 -2.07
C THR A 50 -3.27 0.01 -3.13
N VAL A 51 -3.73 -0.08 -4.39
CA VAL A 51 -3.22 0.75 -5.48
C VAL A 51 -3.46 2.23 -5.24
N VAL A 52 -4.69 2.60 -4.86
CA VAL A 52 -5.06 4.00 -4.56
C VAL A 52 -4.22 4.56 -3.41
N TYR A 53 -3.97 3.76 -2.37
CA TYR A 53 -3.15 4.15 -1.24
C TYR A 53 -1.71 4.48 -1.66
N PHE A 54 -1.03 3.58 -2.38
CA PHE A 54 0.36 3.84 -2.80
C PHE A 54 0.47 4.99 -3.80
N GLN A 55 -0.55 5.21 -4.64
CA GLN A 55 -0.58 6.37 -5.53
C GLN A 55 -0.68 7.68 -4.75
N ARG A 56 -1.47 7.71 -3.67
CA ARG A 56 -1.67 8.91 -2.84
C ARG A 56 -0.48 9.19 -1.93
N GLU A 57 0.01 8.18 -1.21
CA GLU A 57 1.01 8.35 -0.15
C GLU A 57 2.46 8.29 -0.67
N PHE A 58 2.71 7.52 -1.74
CA PHE A 58 4.07 7.25 -2.23
C PHE A 58 4.23 7.42 -3.75
N PRO A 59 3.75 8.52 -4.36
CA PRO A 59 3.70 8.67 -5.82
C PRO A 59 5.08 8.59 -6.49
N GLN A 60 6.10 9.22 -5.90
CA GLN A 60 7.45 9.24 -6.47
C GLN A 60 8.11 7.86 -6.43
N GLN A 61 7.99 7.18 -5.30
CA GLN A 61 8.56 5.85 -5.11
C GLN A 61 7.84 4.81 -5.97
N LEU A 62 6.51 4.94 -6.11
CA LEU A 62 5.72 4.09 -7.01
C LEU A 62 6.15 4.30 -8.47
N GLN A 63 6.40 5.54 -8.89
CA GLN A 63 6.92 5.82 -10.23
C GLN A 63 8.30 5.19 -10.45
N LYS A 64 9.22 5.30 -9.47
CA LYS A 64 10.54 4.65 -9.54
C LYS A 64 10.42 3.13 -9.63
N TYR A 65 9.55 2.52 -8.84
CA TYR A 65 9.30 1.08 -8.89
C TYR A 65 8.75 0.64 -10.25
N ARG A 66 7.76 1.36 -10.81
CA ARG A 66 7.23 1.09 -12.15
C ARG A 66 8.29 1.22 -13.24
N LYS A 67 9.17 2.24 -13.17
CA LYS A 67 10.29 2.38 -14.11
C LYS A 67 11.27 1.20 -14.03
N ARG A 68 11.56 0.71 -12.82
CA ARG A 68 12.39 -0.48 -12.62
C ARG A 68 11.75 -1.74 -13.21
N LEU A 69 10.44 -1.91 -13.06
CA LEU A 69 9.70 -3.03 -13.63
C LEU A 69 9.60 -2.97 -15.16
N ALA A 70 9.48 -1.78 -15.75
CA ALA A 70 9.38 -1.62 -17.20
C ALA A 70 10.73 -1.74 -17.93
N GLY A 71 11.84 -1.69 -17.19
CA GLY A 71 13.20 -1.83 -17.71
C GLY A 71 13.89 -3.14 -17.34
N ALA A 72 13.18 -4.07 -16.70
CA ALA A 72 13.63 -5.43 -16.38
C ALA A 72 12.92 -6.44 -17.29
#